data_AF-A0A954KA78-F1
#
_entry.id   AF-A0A954KA78-F1
#
_cell.length_a   1.000
_cell.length_b   1.000
_cell.length_c   1.000
_cell.angle_alpha   90.00
_cell.angle_beta   90.00
_cell.angle_gamma   90.00
#
_symmetry.space_group_name_H-M   'P 1'
#
loop_
_entity.id
_entity.type
_entity.pdbx_description
1 polymer ?
#
loop_
_entity_poly.entity_id
_entity_poly.type
_entity_poly.pdbx_seq_one_letter_code
_entity_poly.pdbx_strand_id
1 'polypeptide(L)'
;MRTSSSRRHFLKTAITAPAVGTVFSRFLTTVAANGITKDHAELRPVPDETTGLPLLRLPEGFRYQSFGWVGDKMSDGVVTPEGHDGMAVISQQGDVVTLCRNHEIRGSQSFGPEALTFDRKAGGGCANLQFDVKAGKWLKSWTSLAGTVQNCAGGPTPWGTWLSCEETVIGPNESFKGIHYPHEKHHGWVFEVPAEGTATLEPLEALGRFVHEALAIDPRDGIIYETED
;
A
#
# COMPACT_ATOMS: atom_id res chain seq x y z
N MET A 1 -26.75 24.94 -8.79
CA MET A 1 -26.08 25.06 -7.48
C MET A 1 -25.21 23.82 -7.30
N ARG A 2 -23.89 23.92 -7.49
CA ARG A 2 -22.98 22.76 -7.34
C ARG A 2 -22.78 22.48 -5.86
N THR A 3 -23.37 21.42 -5.34
CA THR A 3 -23.10 20.94 -3.99
C THR A 3 -21.70 20.32 -3.97
N SER A 4 -20.75 21.02 -3.38
CA SER A 4 -19.44 20.49 -3.02
C SER A 4 -19.65 19.30 -2.08
N SER A 5 -19.43 18.08 -2.58
CA SER A 5 -19.36 16.88 -1.76
C SER A 5 -18.01 16.90 -1.06
N SER A 6 -17.98 17.24 0.23
CA SER A 6 -16.73 17.19 1.01
C SER A 6 -16.22 15.75 1.13
N ARG A 7 -14.90 15.56 1.31
CA ARG A 7 -14.28 14.25 1.63
C ARG A 7 -15.01 13.47 2.74
N ARG A 8 -15.64 14.19 3.69
CA ARG A 8 -16.44 13.62 4.78
C ARG A 8 -17.78 13.04 4.34
N HIS A 9 -18.35 13.54 3.25
CA HIS A 9 -19.60 13.00 2.71
C HIS A 9 -19.33 11.69 1.98
N PHE A 10 -18.21 11.58 1.25
CA PHE A 10 -17.76 10.34 0.61
C PHE A 10 -17.52 9.19 1.61
N LEU A 11 -16.79 9.46 2.71
CA LEU A 11 -16.56 8.46 3.77
C LEU A 11 -17.86 8.01 4.46
N LYS A 12 -18.85 8.89 4.61
CA LYS A 12 -20.17 8.53 5.17
C LYS A 12 -20.95 7.58 4.27
N THR A 13 -20.80 7.68 2.95
CA THR A 13 -21.49 6.82 1.98
C THR A 13 -20.79 5.46 1.82
N ALA A 14 -19.46 5.43 1.88
CA ALA A 14 -18.66 4.20 1.77
C ALA A 14 -18.92 3.17 2.88
N ILE A 15 -19.47 3.59 4.02
CA ILE A 15 -19.85 2.74 5.17
C ILE A 15 -21.04 1.80 4.85
N THR A 16 -21.75 1.99 3.73
CA THR A 16 -22.99 1.24 3.42
C THR A 16 -22.80 0.00 2.55
N ALA A 17 -21.58 -0.35 2.11
CA ALA A 17 -21.34 -1.59 1.38
C ALA A 17 -21.10 -2.75 2.37
N PRO A 18 -21.97 -3.77 2.43
CA PRO A 18 -21.82 -4.87 3.36
C PRO A 18 -20.75 -5.84 2.84
N ALA A 19 -19.50 -5.68 3.26
CA ALA A 19 -18.51 -6.74 3.15
C ALA A 19 -18.76 -7.75 4.29
N VAL A 20 -19.81 -8.56 4.15
CA VAL A 20 -20.15 -9.62 5.12
C VAL A 20 -18.94 -10.57 5.22
N GLY A 21 -18.29 -10.59 6.38
CA GLY A 21 -17.23 -11.57 6.69
C GLY A 21 -15.79 -11.05 6.71
N THR A 22 -15.51 -9.80 6.36
CA THR A 22 -14.15 -9.23 6.50
C THR A 22 -13.93 -8.56 7.86
N VAL A 23 -12.66 -8.49 8.31
CA VAL A 23 -12.25 -7.72 9.52
C VAL A 23 -12.77 -6.28 9.47
N PHE A 24 -12.90 -5.73 8.27
CA PHE A 24 -13.47 -4.39 8.02
C PHE A 24 -14.94 -4.26 8.44
N SER A 25 -15.78 -5.28 8.25
CA SER A 25 -17.18 -5.24 8.71
C SER A 25 -17.29 -5.09 10.23
N ARG A 26 -16.33 -5.64 10.99
CA ARG A 26 -16.30 -5.49 12.45
C ARG A 26 -15.93 -4.08 12.90
N PHE A 27 -15.04 -3.40 12.16
CA PHE A 27 -14.73 -1.98 12.43
C PHE A 27 -15.90 -1.05 12.10
N LEU A 28 -16.66 -1.36 11.04
CA LEU A 28 -17.83 -0.59 10.63
C LEU A 28 -18.99 -0.69 11.63
N THR A 29 -19.17 -1.83 12.31
CA THR A 29 -20.23 -2.01 13.31
C THR A 29 -19.99 -1.24 14.62
N THR A 30 -18.76 -0.83 14.93
CA THR A 30 -18.45 -0.09 16.17
C THR A 30 -18.63 1.41 16.02
N VAL A 31 -18.76 1.94 14.80
CA VAL A 31 -18.99 3.36 14.55
C VAL A 31 -20.46 3.59 14.21
N ALA A 32 -21.34 3.27 15.14
CA ALA A 32 -22.65 3.93 15.17
C ALA A 32 -22.36 5.42 15.35
N ALA A 33 -22.63 6.19 14.29
CA ALA A 33 -22.27 7.59 14.13
C ALA A 33 -22.98 8.51 15.13
N ASN A 34 -22.60 8.44 16.40
CA ASN A 34 -22.63 9.60 17.27
C ASN A 34 -21.55 10.54 16.75
N GLY A 35 -21.95 11.74 16.34
CA GLY A 35 -21.09 12.69 15.63
C GLY A 35 -19.68 12.76 16.23
N ILE A 36 -18.67 12.66 15.37
CA ILE A 36 -17.27 12.82 15.75
C ILE A 36 -17.14 14.24 16.33
N THR A 37 -17.24 14.34 17.65
CA THR A 37 -16.74 15.49 18.39
C THR A 37 -15.24 15.52 18.14
N LYS A 38 -14.68 16.68 17.82
CA LYS A 38 -13.22 16.85 17.86
C LYS A 38 -12.81 16.79 19.33
N ASP A 39 -12.72 15.58 19.85
CA ASP A 39 -11.98 15.36 21.07
C ASP A 39 -10.52 15.26 20.65
N HIS A 40 -9.77 16.33 20.93
CA HIS A 40 -8.32 16.30 20.80
C HIS A 40 -7.77 15.54 22.00
N ALA A 41 -8.05 14.24 22.05
CA ALA A 41 -7.53 13.37 23.09
C ALA A 41 -6.02 13.53 23.18
N GLU A 42 -5.51 13.72 24.39
CA GLU A 42 -4.08 13.91 24.62
C GLU A 42 -3.30 12.69 24.13
N LEU A 43 -2.29 12.93 23.29
CA LEU A 43 -1.43 11.87 22.77
C LEU A 43 -0.29 11.59 23.75
N ARG A 44 -0.23 10.37 24.25
CA ARG A 44 0.82 9.91 25.17
C ARG A 44 1.75 8.91 24.49
N PRO A 45 3.06 8.88 24.83
CA PRO A 45 3.93 7.82 24.37
C PRO A 45 3.38 6.45 24.79
N VAL A 46 3.23 5.54 23.84
CA VAL A 46 2.77 4.17 24.08
C VAL A 46 3.93 3.24 23.74
N PRO A 47 4.34 2.31 24.64
CA PRO A 47 5.34 1.31 24.29
C PRO A 47 4.83 0.40 23.17
N ASP A 48 5.65 0.22 22.16
CA ASP A 48 5.45 -0.78 21.11
C ASP A 48 5.40 -2.19 21.73
N GLU A 49 4.38 -2.98 21.42
CA GLU A 49 4.26 -4.34 21.95
C GLU A 49 5.37 -5.28 21.44
N THR A 50 6.02 -4.95 20.32
CA THR A 50 7.14 -5.75 19.78
C THR A 50 8.47 -5.39 20.45
N THR A 51 8.83 -4.11 20.48
CA THR A 51 10.16 -3.66 20.92
C THR A 51 10.21 -3.15 22.35
N GLY A 52 9.07 -2.84 22.96
CA GLY A 52 8.97 -2.15 24.26
C GLY A 52 9.33 -0.65 24.20
N LEU A 53 9.67 -0.11 23.03
CA LEU A 53 10.07 1.29 22.85
C LEU A 53 8.87 2.19 22.52
N PRO A 54 8.82 3.44 23.00
CA PRO A 54 7.72 4.36 22.73
C PRO A 54 7.87 5.07 21.37
N LEU A 55 7.70 4.32 20.28
CA LEU A 55 7.85 4.79 18.90
C LEU A 55 6.70 5.71 18.46
N LEU A 56 5.48 5.49 18.97
CA LEU A 56 4.30 6.30 18.63
C LEU A 56 3.67 6.93 19.87
N ARG A 57 3.02 8.09 19.66
CA ARG A 57 2.12 8.69 20.65
C ARG A 57 0.67 8.46 20.22
N LEU A 58 -0.14 7.85 21.08
CA LEU A 58 -1.52 7.49 20.78
C LEU A 58 -2.46 7.97 21.89
N PRO A 59 -3.77 8.10 21.63
CA PRO A 59 -4.76 8.35 22.67
C PRO A 59 -4.81 7.22 23.70
N GLU A 60 -5.40 7.49 24.86
CA GLU A 60 -5.66 6.47 25.86
C GLU A 60 -6.49 5.30 25.31
N GLY A 61 -6.13 4.07 25.72
CA GLY A 61 -6.76 2.83 25.28
C GLY A 61 -6.23 2.24 23.96
N PHE A 62 -5.44 3.00 23.20
CA PHE A 62 -4.79 2.49 21.99
C PHE A 62 -3.49 1.76 22.31
N ARG A 63 -3.22 0.73 21.51
CA ARG A 63 -1.99 -0.06 21.52
C ARG A 63 -1.53 -0.29 20.09
N TYR A 64 -0.26 -0.59 19.89
CA TYR A 64 0.28 -0.92 18.57
C TYR A 64 1.44 -1.91 18.70
N GLN A 65 1.75 -2.56 17.59
CA GLN A 65 2.93 -3.37 17.41
C GLN A 65 3.62 -2.98 16.10
N SER A 66 4.94 -2.96 16.09
CA SER A 66 5.77 -2.74 14.90
C SER A 66 6.29 -4.06 14.33
N PHE A 67 6.50 -4.12 13.01
CA PHE A 67 7.00 -5.30 12.29
C PHE A 67 7.50 -4.91 10.89
N GLY A 68 8.29 -5.79 10.27
CA GLY A 68 8.77 -5.62 8.89
C GLY A 68 9.59 -4.35 8.72
N TRP A 69 10.59 -4.15 9.58
CA TRP A 69 11.47 -2.99 9.59
C TRP A 69 12.42 -3.03 8.40
N VAL A 70 12.87 -1.86 7.95
CA VAL A 70 13.94 -1.77 6.94
C VAL A 70 15.16 -2.54 7.46
N GLY A 71 15.71 -3.42 6.62
CA GLY A 71 16.82 -4.29 7.01
C GLY A 71 16.41 -5.66 7.58
N ASP A 72 15.15 -5.85 7.97
CA ASP A 72 14.66 -7.17 8.40
C ASP A 72 14.65 -8.14 7.23
N LYS A 73 15.00 -9.40 7.50
CA LYS A 73 14.89 -10.47 6.51
C LYS A 73 13.43 -10.91 6.37
N MET A 74 12.88 -10.80 5.17
CA MET A 74 11.57 -11.34 4.80
C MET A 74 11.62 -12.88 4.69
N SER A 75 10.47 -13.52 4.60
CA SER A 75 10.35 -14.99 4.61
C SER A 75 10.84 -15.65 3.31
N ASP A 76 10.93 -14.91 2.22
CA ASP A 76 11.60 -15.31 0.96
C ASP A 76 13.13 -15.13 1.01
N GLY A 77 13.64 -14.56 2.11
CA GLY A 77 15.05 -14.33 2.35
C GLY A 77 15.59 -13.00 1.83
N VAL A 78 14.75 -12.19 1.17
CA VAL A 78 15.09 -10.84 0.72
C VAL A 78 15.11 -9.88 1.93
N VAL A 79 15.97 -8.87 1.89
CA VAL A 79 16.00 -7.83 2.92
C VAL A 79 14.86 -6.84 2.65
N THR A 80 14.10 -6.52 3.69
CA THR A 80 13.01 -5.53 3.61
C THR A 80 13.59 -4.19 3.16
N PRO A 81 13.17 -3.68 1.99
CA PRO A 81 13.70 -2.42 1.48
C PRO A 81 13.13 -1.21 2.23
N GLU A 82 13.73 -0.05 2.01
CA GLU A 82 13.28 1.22 2.58
C GLU A 82 12.02 1.77 1.89
N GLY A 83 11.63 3.01 2.17
CA GLY A 83 10.55 3.68 1.45
C GLY A 83 9.16 3.06 1.63
N HIS A 84 8.83 2.52 2.81
CA HIS A 84 7.47 2.00 3.06
C HIS A 84 6.42 3.07 2.77
N ASP A 85 5.49 2.75 1.86
CA ASP A 85 4.45 3.69 1.45
C ASP A 85 3.07 3.01 1.35
N GLY A 86 2.25 3.39 0.38
CA GLY A 86 0.87 2.97 0.22
C GLY A 86 0.67 1.47 0.37
N MET A 87 -0.38 1.12 1.11
CA MET A 87 -0.70 -0.27 1.44
C MET A 87 -2.20 -0.46 1.69
N ALA A 88 -2.67 -1.68 1.43
CA ALA A 88 -4.02 -2.08 1.76
C ALA A 88 -4.09 -3.59 2.05
N VAL A 89 -5.14 -4.00 2.80
CA VAL A 89 -5.54 -5.40 2.87
C VAL A 89 -6.18 -5.77 1.52
N ILE A 90 -5.62 -6.78 0.85
CA ILE A 90 -6.09 -7.24 -0.46
C ILE A 90 -6.69 -8.64 -0.43
N SER A 91 -6.50 -9.38 0.67
CA SER A 91 -7.15 -10.68 0.86
C SER A 91 -7.31 -10.99 2.35
N GLN A 92 -8.27 -11.86 2.66
CA GLN A 92 -8.50 -12.37 4.00
C GLN A 92 -8.95 -13.84 3.95
N GLN A 93 -8.32 -14.68 4.77
CA GLN A 93 -8.68 -16.07 4.98
C GLN A 93 -8.87 -16.31 6.48
N GLY A 94 -10.12 -16.40 6.93
CA GLY A 94 -10.45 -16.46 8.35
C GLY A 94 -9.96 -15.20 9.08
N ASP A 95 -9.12 -15.38 10.09
CA ASP A 95 -8.52 -14.29 10.87
C ASP A 95 -7.18 -13.78 10.29
N VAL A 96 -6.69 -14.36 9.19
CA VAL A 96 -5.45 -13.94 8.54
C VAL A 96 -5.74 -13.00 7.38
N VAL A 97 -5.14 -11.82 7.41
CA VAL A 97 -5.17 -10.85 6.31
C VAL A 97 -3.86 -10.85 5.55
N THR A 98 -3.93 -10.61 4.25
CA THR A 98 -2.77 -10.29 3.41
C THR A 98 -2.83 -8.83 3.01
N LEU A 99 -1.77 -8.08 3.31
CA LEU A 99 -1.57 -6.72 2.83
C LEU A 99 -0.52 -6.73 1.74
N CYS A 100 -0.66 -5.83 0.76
CA CYS A 100 0.42 -5.44 -0.12
C CYS A 100 0.89 -4.04 0.30
N ARG A 101 2.20 -3.83 0.36
CA ARG A 101 2.83 -2.57 0.75
C ARG A 101 3.86 -2.16 -0.30
N ASN A 102 3.79 -0.92 -0.75
CA ASN A 102 4.74 -0.32 -1.66
C ASN A 102 6.08 0.03 -0.99
N HIS A 103 7.09 0.15 -1.85
CA HIS A 103 8.40 0.66 -1.55
C HIS A 103 8.77 1.79 -2.52
N GLU A 104 8.65 3.02 -2.04
CA GLU A 104 8.80 4.27 -2.79
C GLU A 104 10.29 4.62 -2.98
N ILE A 105 10.95 3.87 -3.87
CA ILE A 105 12.40 3.96 -4.06
C ILE A 105 12.73 4.38 -5.50
N ARG A 106 13.52 5.45 -5.64
CA ARG A 106 14.10 5.91 -6.91
C ARG A 106 15.44 5.25 -7.26
N GLY A 107 16.02 4.49 -6.32
CA GLY A 107 17.34 3.86 -6.42
C GLY A 107 17.49 2.96 -7.66
N SER A 108 18.74 2.66 -8.02
CA SER A 108 19.08 2.05 -9.32
C SER A 108 19.31 0.53 -9.29
N GLN A 109 18.81 -0.18 -8.29
CA GLN A 109 19.01 -1.63 -8.17
C GLN A 109 17.79 -2.28 -7.52
N SER A 110 17.22 -3.27 -8.21
CA SER A 110 16.10 -4.07 -7.69
C SER A 110 16.51 -4.83 -6.43
N PHE A 111 15.65 -4.80 -5.42
CA PHE A 111 15.81 -5.57 -4.19
C PHE A 111 15.34 -7.02 -4.33
N GLY A 112 14.48 -7.30 -5.31
CA GLY A 112 13.79 -8.57 -5.46
C GLY A 112 14.52 -9.57 -6.35
N PRO A 113 14.06 -10.83 -6.38
CA PRO A 113 14.55 -11.83 -7.32
C PRO A 113 14.24 -11.44 -8.77
N GLU A 114 15.03 -11.96 -9.70
CA GLU A 114 14.90 -11.66 -11.14
C GLU A 114 13.51 -11.98 -11.69
N ALA A 115 12.88 -13.06 -11.24
CA ALA A 115 11.54 -13.46 -11.66
C ALA A 115 10.43 -12.47 -11.28
N LEU A 116 10.70 -11.52 -10.36
CA LEU A 116 9.79 -10.47 -9.93
C LEU A 116 10.25 -9.08 -10.37
N THR A 117 11.31 -8.98 -11.15
CA THR A 117 11.97 -7.70 -11.44
C THR A 117 11.57 -7.18 -12.82
N PHE A 118 10.83 -6.07 -12.86
CA PHE A 118 10.48 -5.39 -14.10
C PHE A 118 11.72 -4.75 -14.76
N ASP A 119 12.42 -3.88 -14.05
CA ASP A 119 13.70 -3.28 -14.45
C ASP A 119 14.76 -3.54 -13.37
N ARG A 120 15.89 -4.16 -13.74
CA ARG A 120 16.98 -4.47 -12.79
C ARG A 120 17.65 -3.23 -12.22
N LYS A 121 17.51 -2.09 -12.92
CA LYS A 121 18.05 -0.79 -12.57
C LYS A 121 17.04 0.11 -11.86
N ALA A 122 15.99 -0.46 -11.28
CA ALA A 122 14.99 0.25 -10.49
C ALA A 122 14.82 -0.42 -9.12
N GLY A 123 14.73 0.38 -8.06
CA GLY A 123 14.79 -0.09 -6.67
C GLY A 123 13.46 -0.20 -5.93
N GLY A 124 12.37 0.28 -6.52
CA GLY A 124 11.02 0.18 -5.96
C GLY A 124 10.37 -1.17 -6.20
N GLY A 125 9.17 -1.31 -5.64
CA GLY A 125 8.35 -2.51 -5.76
C GLY A 125 7.33 -2.64 -4.64
N CYS A 126 6.92 -3.88 -4.38
CA CYS A 126 5.97 -4.23 -3.34
C CYS A 126 6.44 -5.44 -2.54
N ALA A 127 6.05 -5.45 -1.26
CA ALA A 127 6.10 -6.63 -0.41
C ALA A 127 4.69 -6.99 0.04
N ASN A 128 4.35 -8.27 -0.05
CA ASN A 128 3.15 -8.80 0.58
C ASN A 128 3.48 -9.26 2.00
N LEU A 129 2.50 -9.15 2.89
CA LEU A 129 2.64 -9.53 4.29
C LEU A 129 1.36 -10.15 4.82
N GLN A 130 1.52 -11.11 5.73
CA GLN A 130 0.41 -11.79 6.40
C GLN A 130 0.41 -11.51 7.89
N PHE A 131 -0.79 -11.22 8.40
CA PHE A 131 -1.02 -10.88 9.78
C PHE A 131 -2.28 -11.59 10.31
N ASP A 132 -2.17 -12.24 11.47
CA ASP A 132 -3.31 -12.79 12.18
C ASP A 132 -3.91 -11.71 13.07
N VAL A 133 -5.09 -11.19 12.68
CA VAL A 133 -5.72 -10.07 13.37
C VAL A 133 -6.34 -10.47 14.71
N LYS A 134 -6.63 -11.74 14.92
CA LYS A 134 -7.23 -12.24 16.17
C LYS A 134 -6.16 -12.51 17.21
N ALA A 135 -5.07 -13.15 16.80
CA ALA A 135 -3.91 -13.36 17.66
C ALA A 135 -3.09 -12.08 17.84
N GLY A 136 -3.23 -11.10 16.93
CA GLY A 136 -2.38 -9.91 16.89
C GLY A 136 -0.94 -10.30 16.58
N LYS A 137 -0.73 -11.14 15.56
CA LYS A 137 0.57 -11.75 15.29
C LYS A 137 1.01 -11.53 13.84
N TRP A 138 2.21 -11.00 13.66
CA TRP A 138 2.93 -11.00 12.38
C TRP A 138 3.31 -12.43 11.97
N LEU A 139 2.96 -12.83 10.75
CA LEU A 139 3.17 -14.21 10.28
C LEU A 139 4.38 -14.31 9.34
N LYS A 140 4.33 -13.59 8.22
CA LYS A 140 5.37 -13.63 7.18
C LYS A 140 5.27 -12.42 6.25
N SER A 141 6.34 -12.18 5.49
CA SER A 141 6.39 -11.24 4.37
C SER A 141 7.22 -11.80 3.24
N TRP A 142 6.98 -11.32 2.02
CA TRP A 142 7.74 -11.71 0.83
C TRP A 142 7.61 -10.63 -0.25
N THR A 143 8.56 -10.62 -1.17
CA THR A 143 8.55 -9.76 -2.35
C THR A 143 7.43 -10.17 -3.30
N SER A 144 6.62 -9.23 -3.75
CA SER A 144 5.50 -9.48 -4.68
C SER A 144 5.64 -8.73 -6.02
N LEU A 145 6.41 -7.64 -6.03
CA LEU A 145 6.82 -6.88 -7.22
C LEU A 145 8.18 -6.23 -6.92
N ALA A 146 9.07 -6.17 -7.91
CA ALA A 146 10.33 -5.46 -7.79
C ALA A 146 10.74 -4.84 -9.14
N GLY A 147 11.73 -3.96 -9.12
CA GLY A 147 12.22 -3.34 -10.35
C GLY A 147 11.26 -2.31 -10.93
N THR A 148 10.40 -1.74 -10.11
CA THR A 148 9.59 -0.55 -10.45
C THR A 148 10.20 0.67 -9.77
N VAL A 149 9.77 1.87 -10.13
CA VAL A 149 10.36 3.12 -9.63
C VAL A 149 9.32 3.87 -8.83
N GLN A 150 9.70 4.26 -7.61
CA GLN A 150 8.94 5.20 -6.81
C GLN A 150 7.46 4.81 -6.67
N ASN A 151 7.25 3.58 -6.21
CA ASN A 151 5.90 3.10 -5.91
C ASN A 151 5.35 3.90 -4.73
N CYS A 152 4.51 4.91 -4.98
CA CYS A 152 3.96 5.77 -3.93
C CYS A 152 2.73 5.10 -3.31
N ALA A 153 1.54 5.46 -3.75
CA ALA A 153 0.30 4.81 -3.34
C ALA A 153 -0.24 3.87 -4.43
N GLY A 154 -1.55 3.87 -4.61
CA GLY A 154 -2.25 2.87 -5.39
C GLY A 154 -3.66 2.67 -4.89
N GLY A 155 -4.21 1.49 -5.16
CA GLY A 155 -5.53 1.12 -4.65
C GLY A 155 -5.81 -0.38 -4.68
N PRO A 156 -6.57 -0.91 -3.70
CA PRO A 156 -7.00 -2.30 -3.74
C PRO A 156 -8.10 -2.48 -4.79
N THR A 157 -8.06 -3.61 -5.49
CA THR A 157 -9.11 -3.96 -6.44
C THR A 157 -10.26 -4.70 -5.75
N PRO A 158 -11.50 -4.59 -6.26
CA PRO A 158 -12.63 -5.39 -5.76
C PRO A 158 -12.43 -6.91 -5.87
N TRP A 159 -11.51 -7.37 -6.71
CA TRP A 159 -11.21 -8.79 -6.94
C TRP A 159 -9.99 -9.31 -6.16
N GLY A 160 -9.42 -8.51 -5.25
CA GLY A 160 -8.45 -8.98 -4.27
C GLY A 160 -6.98 -8.90 -4.71
N THR A 161 -6.64 -7.84 -5.42
CA THR A 161 -5.26 -7.47 -5.81
C THR A 161 -4.96 -6.03 -5.41
N TRP A 162 -3.69 -5.62 -5.51
CA TRP A 162 -3.23 -4.24 -5.32
C TRP A 162 -2.80 -3.67 -6.65
N LEU A 163 -3.23 -2.45 -6.99
CA LEU A 163 -2.66 -1.70 -8.08
C LEU A 163 -1.63 -0.72 -7.50
N SER A 164 -0.35 -0.98 -7.77
CA SER A 164 0.77 -0.14 -7.35
C SER A 164 1.06 0.93 -8.39
N CYS A 165 1.21 2.17 -7.97
CA CYS A 165 1.42 3.33 -8.84
C CYS A 165 2.87 3.81 -8.78
N GLU A 166 3.53 3.95 -9.95
CA GLU A 166 4.82 4.64 -10.05
C GLU A 166 4.62 6.17 -10.13
N GLU A 167 5.09 6.90 -9.11
CA GLU A 167 5.01 8.36 -9.00
C GLU A 167 6.13 9.05 -9.79
N THR A 168 6.31 8.65 -11.04
CA THR A 168 7.39 9.15 -11.88
C THR A 168 7.03 9.00 -13.34
N VAL A 169 7.84 9.58 -14.23
CA VAL A 169 7.87 9.18 -15.64
C VAL A 169 9.27 8.77 -16.08
N ILE A 170 10.26 8.80 -15.18
CA ILE A 170 11.68 8.64 -15.54
C ILE A 170 11.89 7.32 -16.27
N GLY A 171 12.45 7.38 -17.48
CA GLY A 171 12.88 6.24 -18.26
C GLY A 171 14.34 6.33 -18.72
N PRO A 172 14.71 5.55 -19.75
CA PRO A 172 16.06 5.56 -20.28
C PRO A 172 16.42 6.93 -20.84
N ASN A 173 17.61 7.43 -20.49
CA ASN A 173 18.11 8.77 -20.86
C ASN A 173 17.30 9.94 -20.27
N GLU A 174 16.38 9.72 -19.33
CA GLU A 174 15.63 10.78 -18.66
C GLU A 174 16.27 11.15 -17.31
N SER A 175 15.90 12.31 -16.76
CA SER A 175 16.44 12.79 -15.49
C SER A 175 15.37 13.45 -14.64
N PHE A 176 15.54 13.41 -13.33
CA PHE A 176 14.70 14.12 -12.38
C PHE A 176 15.57 15.03 -11.52
N LYS A 177 15.24 16.33 -11.49
CA LYS A 177 16.03 17.36 -10.79
C LYS A 177 17.52 17.34 -11.14
N GLY A 178 17.86 17.01 -12.39
CA GLY A 178 19.24 16.92 -12.89
C GLY A 178 19.98 15.62 -12.52
N ILE A 179 19.31 14.67 -11.87
CA ILE A 179 19.87 13.34 -11.57
C ILE A 179 19.42 12.37 -12.65
N HIS A 180 20.39 11.75 -13.33
CA HIS A 180 20.14 10.70 -14.31
C HIS A 180 20.16 9.34 -13.64
N TYR A 181 19.11 8.55 -13.87
CA TYR A 181 19.01 7.18 -13.39
C TYR A 181 19.23 6.21 -14.55
N PRO A 182 20.01 5.13 -14.37
CA PRO A 182 20.37 4.22 -15.45
C PRO A 182 19.26 3.20 -15.74
N HIS A 183 17.99 3.61 -15.70
CA HIS A 183 16.85 2.73 -15.98
C HIS A 183 16.93 2.20 -17.41
N GLU A 184 16.60 0.91 -17.58
CA GLU A 184 16.58 0.20 -18.85
C GLU A 184 15.19 0.27 -19.49
N LYS A 185 14.14 0.54 -18.70
CA LYS A 185 12.75 0.64 -19.12
C LYS A 185 12.13 2.00 -18.81
N HIS A 186 11.06 2.33 -19.53
CA HIS A 186 10.22 3.49 -19.19
C HIS A 186 9.36 3.16 -17.97
N HIS A 187 9.27 4.11 -17.03
CA HIS A 187 8.43 4.03 -15.84
C HIS A 187 7.29 5.06 -15.89
N GLY A 188 6.46 5.06 -14.87
CA GLY A 188 5.23 5.84 -14.73
C GLY A 188 4.00 5.02 -15.03
N TRP A 189 4.03 3.73 -14.68
CA TRP A 189 2.95 2.80 -14.92
C TRP A 189 2.28 2.35 -13.64
N VAL A 190 1.11 1.72 -13.81
CA VAL A 190 0.42 0.98 -12.76
C VAL A 190 0.69 -0.52 -12.95
N PHE A 191 0.97 -1.23 -11.86
CA PHE A 191 1.18 -2.67 -11.85
C PHE A 191 0.18 -3.38 -10.94
N GLU A 192 -0.38 -4.50 -11.41
CA GLU A 192 -1.26 -5.33 -10.59
C GLU A 192 -0.47 -6.40 -9.82
N VAL A 193 -0.68 -6.43 -8.50
CA VAL A 193 0.03 -7.30 -7.55
C VAL A 193 -1.00 -8.20 -6.84
N PRO A 194 -0.93 -9.53 -7.02
CA PRO A 194 -1.88 -10.44 -6.40
C PRO A 194 -1.58 -10.65 -4.91
N ALA A 195 -2.58 -11.08 -4.14
CA ALA A 195 -2.39 -11.44 -2.73
C ALA A 195 -1.47 -12.66 -2.54
N GLU A 196 -1.51 -13.60 -3.48
CA GLU A 196 -0.67 -14.79 -3.50
C GLU A 196 -0.07 -14.95 -4.90
N GLY A 197 1.16 -15.48 -4.98
CA GLY A 197 1.87 -15.64 -6.24
C GLY A 197 2.67 -14.40 -6.65
N THR A 198 2.81 -14.21 -7.96
CA THR A 198 3.76 -13.28 -8.59
C THR A 198 2.99 -12.26 -9.44
N ALA A 199 3.34 -10.98 -9.33
CA ALA A 199 2.83 -9.96 -10.26
C ALA A 199 3.25 -10.29 -11.70
N THR A 200 2.41 -9.94 -12.68
CA THR A 200 2.64 -10.30 -14.10
C THR A 200 3.80 -9.54 -14.75
N LEU A 201 4.39 -8.54 -14.06
CA LEU A 201 5.42 -7.61 -14.56
C LEU A 201 5.02 -6.86 -15.85
N GLU A 202 3.75 -6.95 -16.24
CA GLU A 202 3.17 -6.25 -17.36
C GLU A 202 2.51 -4.97 -16.82
N PRO A 203 2.97 -3.77 -17.24
CA PRO A 203 2.31 -2.53 -16.86
C PRO A 203 0.89 -2.46 -17.44
N LEU A 204 -0.04 -1.89 -16.68
CA LEU A 204 -1.40 -1.61 -17.13
C LEU A 204 -1.42 -0.34 -17.98
N GLU A 205 -0.85 -0.40 -19.19
CA GLU A 205 -0.67 0.77 -20.06
C GLU A 205 -1.97 1.52 -20.41
N ALA A 206 -3.11 0.84 -20.35
CA ALA A 206 -4.43 1.44 -20.57
C ALA A 206 -4.81 2.51 -19.53
N LEU A 207 -4.15 2.51 -18.37
CA LEU A 207 -4.27 3.53 -17.31
C LEU A 207 -3.39 4.77 -17.58
N GLY A 208 -2.62 4.75 -18.67
CA GLY A 208 -1.78 5.87 -19.07
C GLY A 208 -0.46 5.94 -18.31
N ARG A 209 0.38 6.87 -18.76
CA ARG A 209 1.72 7.13 -18.20
C ARG A 209 1.85 8.56 -17.75
N PHE A 210 1.86 8.76 -16.44
CA PHE A 210 2.07 10.03 -15.77
C PHE A 210 2.55 9.78 -14.33
N VAL A 211 2.66 10.84 -13.54
CA VAL A 211 3.15 10.78 -12.15
C VAL A 211 2.02 10.26 -11.25
N HIS A 212 1.78 8.95 -11.26
CA HIS A 212 0.65 8.33 -10.55
C HIS A 212 0.86 8.36 -9.03
N GLU A 213 -0.15 8.85 -8.31
CA GLU A 213 -0.15 8.85 -6.84
C GLU A 213 -1.00 7.69 -6.30
N ALA A 214 -2.31 7.84 -6.28
CA ALA A 214 -3.27 6.87 -5.77
C ALA A 214 -4.35 6.60 -6.80
N LEU A 215 -5.05 5.47 -6.62
CA LEU A 215 -6.25 5.19 -7.39
C LEU A 215 -7.37 4.61 -6.53
N ALA A 216 -8.59 4.77 -7.01
CA ALA A 216 -9.78 4.18 -6.41
C ALA A 216 -10.68 3.58 -7.50
N ILE A 217 -11.21 2.39 -7.24
CA ILE A 217 -12.08 1.68 -8.17
C ILE A 217 -13.51 1.72 -7.63
N ASP A 218 -14.48 2.19 -8.43
CA ASP A 218 -15.90 2.02 -8.11
C ASP A 218 -16.28 0.55 -8.35
N PRO A 219 -16.65 -0.22 -7.31
CA PRO A 219 -16.94 -1.64 -7.45
C PRO A 219 -18.22 -1.93 -8.25
N ARG A 220 -19.06 -0.92 -8.55
CA ARG A 220 -20.32 -1.10 -9.26
C ARG A 220 -20.16 -1.10 -10.77
N ASP A 221 -19.33 -0.21 -11.30
CA ASP A 221 -19.16 0.01 -12.74
C ASP A 221 -17.71 -0.15 -13.21
N GLY A 222 -16.75 -0.33 -12.30
CA GLY A 222 -15.35 -0.59 -12.63
C GLY A 222 -14.58 0.67 -13.05
N ILE A 223 -15.13 1.87 -12.84
CA ILE A 223 -14.42 3.11 -13.12
C ILE A 223 -13.23 3.24 -12.16
N ILE A 224 -12.06 3.50 -12.74
CA ILE A 224 -10.81 3.76 -12.02
C ILE A 224 -10.59 5.27 -12.00
N TYR A 225 -10.49 5.84 -10.81
CA TYR A 225 -10.15 7.23 -10.58
C TYR A 225 -8.69 7.31 -10.16
N GLU A 226 -7.91 8.09 -10.89
CA GLU A 226 -6.46 8.20 -10.71
C GLU A 226 -6.10 9.64 -10.32
N THR A 227 -5.05 9.80 -9.51
CA THR A 227 -4.50 11.10 -9.16
C THR A 227 -3.09 11.25 -9.69
N GLU A 228 -2.75 12.46 -10.14
CA GLU A 228 -1.42 12.89 -10.55
C GLU A 228 -0.88 13.90 -9.53
N ASP A 229 0.33 13.70 -9.00
CA ASP A 229 1.01 14.64 -8.08
C ASP A 229 1.93 15.65 -8.79
#